data_AF-A0A836RV62-F1
#
_entry.id   AF-A0A836RV62-F1
#
_cell.length_a   1.000
_cell.length_b   1.000
_cell.length_c   1.000
_cell.angle_alpha   90.00
_cell.angle_beta   90.00
_cell.angle_gamma   90.00
#
_symmetry.space_group_name_H-M   'P 1'
#
loop_
_entity.id
_entity.type
_entity.pdbx_description
1 polymer ?
#
loop_
_entity_poly.entity_id
_entity_poly.type
_entity_poly.pdbx_seq_one_letter_code
_entity_poly.pdbx_strand_id
1 'polypeptide(L)'
;MLYNSSQAVTEISFGPAYSSYILYQDETSGRSKYNLGAEIEVEEIIPYIGLKIRGTKLRYNGTSAENPYDLEFIPITLSTSFDLLPFINTTRFRLSLETGLGLFLWKGLYDDQTIILPTGEKMEEKDIGFVGGLTFQFKICRYIGLEILTRYN
;
A
#
# COMPACT_ATOMS: atom_id res chain seq x y z
N MET A 1 9.95 -4.28 -37.04
CA MET A 1 10.57 -4.22 -35.70
C MET A 1 10.96 -2.78 -35.43
N LEU A 2 10.15 -2.06 -34.66
CA LEU A 2 10.55 -0.77 -34.07
C LEU A 2 10.82 -1.06 -32.59
N TYR A 3 12.09 -1.23 -32.26
CA TYR A 3 12.54 -1.22 -30.86
C TYR A 3 12.52 0.25 -30.44
N ASN A 4 11.38 0.71 -29.91
CA ASN A 4 11.38 1.91 -29.09
C ASN A 4 12.10 1.52 -27.81
N SER A 5 13.26 2.12 -27.55
CA SER A 5 13.91 2.01 -26.25
C SER A 5 12.94 2.59 -25.21
N SER A 6 12.30 1.74 -24.42
CA SER A 6 11.57 2.21 -23.24
C SER A 6 12.58 2.87 -22.31
N GLN A 7 12.42 4.16 -22.08
CA GLN A 7 13.23 4.85 -21.08
C GLN A 7 12.54 4.58 -19.75
N ALA A 8 13.25 3.95 -18.81
CA ALA A 8 12.71 3.74 -17.47
C ALA A 8 12.42 5.11 -16.83
N VAL A 9 11.16 5.33 -16.43
CA VAL A 9 10.72 6.57 -15.78
C VAL A 9 10.51 6.29 -14.29
N THR A 10 11.04 7.16 -13.43
CA THR A 10 10.84 7.05 -11.98
C THR A 10 9.74 8.01 -11.52
N GLU A 11 8.73 7.48 -10.83
CA GLU A 11 7.68 8.26 -10.18
C GLU A 11 7.77 8.10 -8.65
N ILE A 12 7.53 9.21 -7.92
CA ILE A 12 7.47 9.21 -6.46
C ILE A 12 6.13 9.82 -6.07
N SER A 13 5.39 9.15 -5.20
CA SER A 13 4.12 9.65 -4.68
C SER A 13 4.02 9.47 -3.17
N PHE A 14 3.29 10.37 -2.53
CA PHE A 14 3.02 10.35 -1.09
C PHE A 14 1.63 10.93 -0.84
N GLY A 15 0.95 10.48 0.21
CA GLY A 15 -0.35 11.05 0.54
C GLY A 15 -1.03 10.43 1.76
N PRO A 16 -2.06 11.12 2.29
CA PRO A 16 -2.96 10.52 3.26
C PRO A 16 -3.86 9.47 2.58
N ALA A 17 -4.38 8.52 3.37
CA ALA A 17 -5.29 7.48 2.87
C ALA A 17 -4.71 6.66 1.69
N TYR A 18 -3.39 6.48 1.66
CA TYR A 18 -2.64 5.97 0.51
C TYR A 18 -2.99 4.54 0.09
N SER A 19 -3.54 3.75 1.00
CA SER A 19 -3.97 2.37 0.72
C SER A 19 -5.13 1.99 1.62
N SER A 20 -6.19 1.46 1.02
CA SER A 20 -7.28 0.82 1.74
C SER A 20 -6.93 -0.65 1.99
N TYR A 21 -6.45 -0.99 3.18
CA TYR A 21 -6.37 -2.38 3.66
C TYR A 21 -7.64 -2.76 4.43
N ILE A 22 -8.79 -2.22 4.01
CA ILE A 22 -10.09 -2.33 4.72
C ILE A 22 -10.62 -3.77 4.75
N LEU A 23 -10.14 -4.64 3.86
CA LEU A 23 -10.60 -6.04 3.77
C LEU A 23 -10.26 -6.92 4.99
N TYR A 24 -9.46 -6.46 5.95
CA TYR A 24 -9.19 -7.19 7.20
C TYR A 24 -10.03 -6.74 8.38
N GLN A 25 -10.97 -5.81 8.20
CA GLN A 25 -11.71 -5.23 9.30
C GLN A 25 -13.13 -5.76 9.33
N ASP A 26 -13.41 -6.53 10.38
CA ASP A 26 -14.77 -6.84 10.81
C ASP A 26 -15.53 -5.51 10.97
N GLU A 27 -16.69 -5.38 10.31
CA GLU A 27 -17.42 -4.11 10.08
C GLU A 27 -17.78 -3.34 11.37
N THR A 28 -17.57 -3.95 12.53
CA THR A 28 -17.90 -3.46 13.86
C THR A 28 -16.74 -2.74 14.57
N SER A 29 -15.48 -2.87 14.13
CA SER A 29 -14.33 -2.60 15.02
C SER A 29 -13.29 -1.57 14.53
N GLY A 30 -13.30 -1.15 13.25
CA GLY A 30 -12.15 -0.41 12.67
C GLY A 30 -12.44 1.01 12.19
N ARG A 31 -12.55 2.01 13.08
CA ARG A 31 -12.39 3.41 12.63
C ARG A 31 -10.92 3.72 12.46
N SER A 32 -10.45 3.86 11.21
CA SER A 32 -9.10 4.35 10.91
C SER A 32 -8.90 5.74 11.53
N LYS A 33 -7.87 5.88 12.37
CA LYS A 33 -7.44 7.15 12.96
C LYS A 33 -6.56 7.93 11.98
N TYR A 34 -5.65 7.22 11.33
CA TYR A 34 -4.62 7.81 10.48
C TYR A 34 -4.14 6.79 9.44
N ASN A 35 -3.86 7.29 8.25
CA ASN A 35 -3.27 6.54 7.15
C ASN A 35 -2.37 7.47 6.34
N LEU A 36 -1.09 7.12 6.24
CA LEU A 36 -0.12 7.78 5.37
C LEU A 36 0.66 6.71 4.62
N GLY A 37 1.00 6.99 3.36
CA GLY A 37 1.90 6.13 2.61
C GLY A 37 2.73 6.91 1.62
N ALA A 38 3.74 6.20 1.11
CA ALA A 38 4.58 6.63 0.02
C ALA A 38 4.86 5.45 -0.91
N GLU A 39 5.10 5.76 -2.17
CA GLU A 39 5.51 4.82 -3.21
C GLU A 39 6.63 5.42 -4.05
N ILE A 40 7.51 4.52 -4.47
CA ILE A 40 8.46 4.74 -5.55
C ILE A 40 8.15 3.72 -6.64
N GLU A 41 7.94 4.20 -7.85
CA GLU A 41 7.72 3.38 -9.03
C GLU A 41 8.85 3.60 -10.04
N VAL A 42 9.29 2.50 -10.67
CA VAL A 42 10.08 2.52 -11.89
C VAL A 42 9.23 1.90 -13.00
N GLU A 43 8.75 2.76 -13.90
CA GLU A 43 7.97 2.36 -15.06
C GLU A 43 8.87 1.83 -16.19
N GLU A 44 8.29 0.96 -17.02
CA GLU A 44 8.88 0.44 -18.26
C GLU A 44 10.29 -0.19 -18.15
N ILE A 45 10.57 -0.93 -17.08
CA ILE A 45 11.76 -1.79 -16.98
C ILE A 45 11.78 -2.79 -18.14
N ILE A 46 10.60 -3.34 -18.45
CA ILE A 46 10.27 -4.05 -19.67
C ILE A 46 9.03 -3.32 -20.23
N PRO A 47 8.80 -3.26 -21.55
CA PRO A 47 7.60 -2.61 -22.09
C PRO A 47 6.32 -3.07 -21.37
N TYR A 48 5.55 -2.11 -20.84
CA TYR A 48 4.32 -2.32 -20.06
C TYR A 48 4.46 -3.00 -18.70
N ILE A 49 5.70 -3.19 -18.22
CA ILE A 49 6.01 -3.77 -16.92
C ILE A 49 6.89 -2.81 -16.12
N GLY A 50 6.43 -2.46 -14.92
CA GLY A 50 7.14 -1.64 -13.95
C GLY A 50 7.39 -2.38 -12.64
N LEU A 51 8.15 -1.74 -11.76
CA LEU A 51 8.40 -2.20 -10.40
C LEU A 51 8.02 -1.10 -9.41
N LYS A 52 7.35 -1.47 -8.33
CA LYS A 52 6.85 -0.57 -7.29
C LYS A 52 7.31 -1.01 -5.93
N ILE A 53 7.79 -0.05 -5.14
CA ILE A 53 8.04 -0.20 -3.71
C ILE A 53 7.12 0.75 -2.98
N ARG A 54 6.34 0.22 -2.04
CA ARG A 54 5.35 0.99 -1.30
C ARG A 54 5.49 0.71 0.19
N GLY A 55 5.37 1.75 0.99
CA GLY A 55 5.27 1.66 2.44
C GLY A 55 4.08 2.48 2.91
N THR A 56 3.22 1.88 3.73
CA THR A 56 2.13 2.62 4.37
C THR A 56 2.14 2.41 5.87
N LYS A 57 1.53 3.34 6.59
CA LYS A 57 1.37 3.30 8.04
C LYS A 57 -0.08 3.61 8.34
N LEU A 58 -0.76 2.63 8.93
CA LEU A 58 -2.17 2.68 9.28
C LEU A 58 -2.30 2.55 10.79
N ARG A 59 -3.19 3.34 11.38
CA ARG A 59 -3.54 3.24 12.81
C ARG A 59 -5.04 3.09 12.98
N TYR A 60 -5.42 2.11 13.79
CA TYR A 60 -6.80 1.73 14.05
C TYR A 60 -7.07 1.79 15.55
N ASN A 61 -8.32 2.07 15.92
CA ASN A 61 -8.77 1.86 17.29
C ASN A 61 -9.00 0.36 17.51
N GLY A 62 -8.31 -0.24 18.47
CA GLY A 62 -8.62 -1.56 18.98
C GLY A 62 -9.80 -1.49 19.94
N THR A 63 -10.87 -2.22 19.64
CA THR A 63 -12.00 -2.39 20.55
C THR A 63 -11.75 -3.59 21.45
N SER A 64 -11.15 -3.38 22.62
CA SER A 64 -11.27 -4.31 23.74
C SER A 64 -12.05 -3.66 24.87
N ALA A 65 -12.99 -4.43 25.45
CA ALA A 65 -13.94 -3.98 26.45
C ALA A 65 -13.29 -3.55 27.78
N GLU A 66 -12.02 -3.91 28.02
CA GLU A 66 -11.34 -3.66 29.30
C GLU A 66 -10.25 -2.58 29.24
N ASN A 67 -9.66 -2.30 28.06
CA ASN A 67 -8.73 -1.18 27.86
C ASN A 67 -8.68 -0.78 26.37
N PRO A 68 -8.92 0.50 26.01
CA PRO A 68 -8.73 0.96 24.65
C PRO A 68 -7.23 0.94 24.31
N TYR A 69 -6.87 0.25 23.23
CA TYR A 69 -5.54 0.28 22.66
C TYR A 69 -5.62 0.60 21.17
N ASP A 70 -4.53 1.05 20.58
CA ASP A 70 -4.43 1.27 19.14
C ASP A 70 -3.68 0.12 18.47
N LEU A 71 -4.14 -0.27 17.28
CA LEU A 71 -3.42 -1.19 16.42
C LEU A 71 -2.73 -0.39 15.32
N GLU A 72 -1.43 -0.57 15.20
CA GLU A 72 -0.63 0.00 14.13
C GLU A 72 -0.24 -1.11 13.14
N PHE A 73 -0.48 -0.84 11.85
CA PHE A 73 -0.16 -1.74 10.75
C PHE A 73 0.74 -1.02 9.75
N ILE A 74 1.88 -1.63 9.45
CA ILE A 74 2.90 -1.09 8.54
C ILE A 74 3.21 -2.14 7.48
N PRO A 75 2.51 -2.14 6.34
CA PRO A 75 2.87 -2.94 5.18
C PRO A 75 3.97 -2.25 4.36
N ILE A 76 4.98 -3.02 3.99
CA ILE A 76 6.04 -2.64 3.05
C ILE A 76 6.00 -3.66 1.91
N THR A 77 5.64 -3.23 0.70
CA THR A 77 5.43 -4.13 -0.43
C THR A 77 6.38 -3.82 -1.58
N LEU A 78 6.88 -4.88 -2.21
CA LEU A 78 7.59 -4.86 -3.48
C LEU A 78 6.72 -5.58 -4.51
N SER A 79 6.29 -4.87 -5.55
CA SER A 79 5.34 -5.39 -6.53
C SER A 79 5.78 -5.11 -7.96
N THR A 80 5.59 -6.08 -8.84
CA THR A 80 5.65 -5.88 -10.27
C THR A 80 4.29 -5.34 -10.73
N SER A 81 4.32 -4.27 -11.53
CA SER A 81 3.15 -3.62 -12.10
C SER A 81 3.05 -3.90 -13.59
N PHE A 82 1.87 -4.30 -14.06
CA PHE A 82 1.57 -4.61 -15.44
C PHE A 82 0.51 -3.63 -15.95
N ASP A 83 0.83 -2.86 -16.98
CA ASP A 83 -0.14 -1.97 -17.61
C ASP A 83 -1.20 -2.77 -18.35
N LEU A 84 -2.46 -2.60 -17.96
CA LEU A 84 -3.60 -3.30 -18.55
C LEU A 84 -4.19 -2.55 -19.74
N LEU A 85 -3.85 -1.27 -19.92
CA LEU A 85 -4.37 -0.43 -21.00
C LEU A 85 -3.25 0.13 -21.90
N PRO A 86 -2.29 -0.70 -22.37
CA PRO A 86 -1.11 -0.24 -23.10
C PRO A 86 -1.45 0.38 -24.48
N PHE A 87 -2.65 0.14 -24.97
CA PHE A 87 -3.16 0.65 -26.25
C PHE A 87 -3.83 2.02 -26.13
N ILE A 88 -4.11 2.48 -24.90
CA ILE A 88 -4.70 3.79 -24.69
C ILE A 88 -3.58 4.80 -24.49
N ASN A 89 -3.32 5.60 -25.52
CA ASN A 89 -2.32 6.65 -25.47
C ASN A 89 -2.82 7.87 -24.69
N THR A 90 -2.86 7.76 -23.37
CA THR A 90 -3.28 8.81 -22.46
C THR A 90 -2.34 8.89 -21.27
N THR A 91 -1.88 10.10 -20.97
CA THR A 91 -1.08 10.35 -19.75
C THR A 91 -1.97 10.63 -18.55
N ARG A 92 -3.30 10.66 -18.71
CA ARG A 92 -4.25 11.06 -17.66
C ARG A 92 -4.79 9.92 -16.84
N PHE A 93 -4.83 8.71 -17.36
CA PHE A 93 -5.32 7.57 -16.59
C PHE A 93 -4.49 6.33 -16.89
N ARG A 94 -4.29 5.52 -15.86
CA ARG A 94 -3.53 4.28 -15.93
C ARG A 94 -4.26 3.22 -15.13
N LEU A 95 -4.37 2.03 -15.69
CA LEU A 95 -4.90 0.87 -15.00
C LEU A 95 -3.82 -0.20 -15.00
N SER A 96 -3.44 -0.68 -13.82
CA SER A 96 -2.38 -1.66 -13.69
C SER A 96 -2.79 -2.81 -12.79
N LEU A 97 -2.38 -4.02 -13.18
CA LEU A 97 -2.39 -5.20 -12.32
C LEU A 97 -1.06 -5.26 -11.59
N GLU A 98 -1.11 -5.54 -10.31
CA GLU A 98 0.09 -5.58 -9.48
C GLU A 98 0.15 -6.88 -8.69
N THR A 99 1.34 -7.49 -8.64
CA THR A 99 1.60 -8.69 -7.84
C THR A 99 3.03 -8.67 -7.29
N GLY A 100 3.23 -9.22 -6.11
CA GLY A 100 4.56 -9.32 -5.51
C GLY A 100 4.53 -9.84 -4.08
N LEU A 101 5.47 -9.34 -3.28
CA LEU A 101 5.64 -9.75 -1.89
C LEU A 101 5.55 -8.54 -0.95
N GLY A 102 5.02 -8.78 0.24
CA GLY A 102 4.89 -7.79 1.30
C GLY A 102 5.52 -8.27 2.60
N LEU A 103 6.13 -7.34 3.31
CA LEU A 103 6.44 -7.44 4.73
C LEU A 103 5.35 -6.71 5.50
N PHE A 104 4.67 -7.41 6.39
CA PHE A 104 3.51 -6.93 7.13
C PHE A 104 3.88 -6.85 8.61
N LEU A 105 3.88 -5.65 9.17
CA LEU A 105 4.23 -5.42 10.57
C LEU A 105 2.99 -4.95 11.33
N TRP A 106 2.69 -5.59 12.45
CA TRP A 106 1.61 -5.22 13.35
C TRP A 106 2.17 -4.85 14.72
N LYS A 107 1.58 -3.84 15.36
CA LYS A 107 1.94 -3.43 16.72
C LYS A 107 0.70 -3.05 17.51
N GLY A 108 0.59 -3.55 18.74
CA GLY A 108 -0.35 -3.05 19.74
C GLY A 108 0.25 -1.87 20.50
N LEU A 109 -0.46 -0.76 20.56
CA LEU A 109 -0.03 0.49 21.19
C LEU A 109 -0.98 0.90 22.31
N TYR A 110 -0.43 1.31 23.45
CA TYR A 110 -1.15 2.00 24.52
C TYR A 110 -0.38 3.27 24.87
N ASP A 111 -1.02 4.43 24.78
CA ASP A 111 -0.37 5.74 24.97
C ASP A 111 0.93 5.92 24.13
N ASP A 112 0.85 5.57 22.84
CA ASP A 112 1.97 5.60 21.88
C ASP A 112 3.17 4.68 22.22
N GLN A 113 3.04 3.84 23.24
CA GLN A 113 4.04 2.84 23.61
C GLN A 113 3.57 1.45 23.22
N THR A 114 4.51 0.62 22.73
CA THR A 114 4.22 -0.78 22.42
C THR A 114 3.80 -1.52 23.68
N ILE A 115 2.66 -2.19 23.63
CA ILE A 115 2.13 -2.98 24.74
C ILE A 115 3.11 -4.14 25.02
N ILE A 116 3.41 -4.33 26.30
CA ILE A 116 4.14 -5.50 26.79
C ILE A 116 3.09 -6.47 27.33
N LEU A 117 3.05 -7.67 26.75
CA LEU A 117 2.15 -8.74 27.14
C LEU A 117 2.53 -9.26 28.54
N PRO A 118 1.61 -9.93 29.25
CA PRO A 118 1.92 -10.59 30.53
C PRO A 118 3.06 -11.60 30.46
N THR A 119 3.37 -12.09 29.26
CA THR A 119 4.52 -12.97 28.95
C THR A 119 5.87 -12.24 28.97
N GLY A 120 5.88 -10.91 29.05
CA GLY A 120 7.06 -10.06 28.92
C GLY A 120 7.44 -9.72 27.47
N GLU A 121 6.73 -10.29 26.49
CA GLU A 121 6.97 -10.03 25.08
C GLU A 121 6.26 -8.76 24.61
N LYS A 122 6.82 -8.08 23.60
CA LYS A 122 6.15 -6.94 22.97
C LYS A 122 5.03 -7.47 22.07
N MET A 123 3.88 -6.79 22.08
CA MET A 123 2.78 -7.05 21.15
C MET A 123 3.15 -6.53 19.76
N GLU A 124 4.09 -7.21 19.11
CA GLU A 124 4.53 -6.96 17.74
C GLU A 124 4.47 -8.27 16.96
N GLU A 125 3.92 -8.22 15.76
CA GLU A 125 3.86 -9.37 14.85
C GLU A 125 4.45 -8.97 13.51
N LYS A 126 5.13 -9.91 12.88
CA LYS A 126 5.72 -9.75 11.56
C LYS A 126 5.33 -10.94 10.69
N ASP A 127 4.79 -10.64 9.52
CA ASP A 127 4.45 -11.63 8.51
C ASP A 127 5.05 -11.26 7.14
N ILE A 128 5.25 -12.25 6.29
CA ILE A 128 5.67 -12.09 4.90
C ILE A 128 4.67 -12.84 4.04
N GLY A 129 4.03 -12.12 3.13
CA GLY A 129 2.98 -12.69 2.29
C GLY A 129 3.05 -12.21 0.86
N PHE A 130 2.21 -12.81 0.03
CA PHE A 130 1.98 -12.33 -1.32
C PHE A 130 1.08 -11.10 -1.28
N VAL A 131 1.26 -10.21 -2.24
CA VAL A 131 0.35 -9.09 -2.47
C VAL A 131 -0.12 -9.15 -3.91
N GLY A 132 -1.43 -8.98 -4.10
CA GLY A 132 -2.05 -8.86 -5.41
C GLY A 132 -3.04 -7.70 -5.41
N GLY A 133 -3.22 -7.03 -6.55
CA GLY A 133 -4.15 -5.90 -6.59
C GLY A 133 -4.32 -5.24 -7.94
N LEU A 134 -5.31 -4.35 -8.02
CA LEU A 134 -5.48 -3.45 -9.15
C LEU A 134 -5.24 -2.01 -8.69
N THR A 135 -4.59 -1.25 -9.55
CA THR A 135 -4.32 0.17 -9.34
C THR A 135 -4.94 0.95 -10.47
N PHE A 136 -5.81 1.89 -10.12
CA PHE A 136 -6.31 2.89 -11.05
C PHE A 136 -5.75 4.26 -10.65
N GLN A 137 -4.96 4.86 -11.54
CA GLN A 137 -4.41 6.19 -11.36
C GLN A 137 -5.11 7.16 -12.31
N PHE A 138 -5.48 8.33 -11.81
CA PHE A 138 -6.04 9.44 -12.57
C PHE A 138 -5.26 10.72 -12.29
N LYS A 139 -4.49 11.21 -13.26
CA LYS A 139 -3.72 12.45 -13.17
C LYS A 139 -4.64 13.64 -13.47
N ILE A 140 -4.95 14.43 -12.44
CA ILE A 140 -5.70 15.70 -12.57
C ILE A 140 -4.84 16.72 -13.33
N CYS A 141 -3.55 16.78 -12.98
CA CYS A 141 -2.54 17.59 -13.66
C CYS A 141 -1.18 16.87 -13.65
N ARG A 142 -0.15 17.51 -14.21
CA ARG A 142 1.20 16.91 -14.33
C ARG A 142 1.79 16.42 -13.00
N TYR A 143 1.41 17.03 -11.88
CA TYR A 143 2.01 16.78 -10.56
C TYR A 143 1.03 16.18 -9.53
N ILE A 144 -0.27 16.16 -9.84
CA ILE A 144 -1.30 15.72 -8.91
C ILE A 144 -2.12 14.64 -9.59
N GLY A 145 -2.15 13.47 -8.97
CA GLY A 145 -2.99 12.35 -9.36
C GLY A 145 -3.74 11.79 -8.17
N LEU A 146 -4.89 11.20 -8.47
CA LEU A 146 -5.61 10.33 -7.56
C LEU A 146 -5.20 8.90 -7.88
N GLU A 147 -4.94 8.11 -6.85
CA GLU A 147 -4.72 6.68 -6.98
C GLU A 147 -5.77 5.95 -6.17
N ILE A 148 -6.43 5.00 -6.82
CA ILE A 148 -7.35 4.06 -6.18
C ILE A 148 -6.69 2.69 -6.26
N LEU A 149 -6.58 2.06 -5.10
CA LEU A 149 -5.87 0.80 -4.94
C LEU A 149 -6.76 -0.25 -4.29
N THR A 150 -6.81 -1.44 -4.89
CA THR A 150 -7.37 -2.64 -4.27
C THR A 150 -6.24 -3.62 -3.99
N ARG A 151 -6.22 -4.21 -2.78
CA ARG A 151 -5.18 -5.17 -2.37
C ARG A 151 -5.78 -6.40 -1.72
N TYR A 152 -5.15 -7.52 -1.98
CA TYR A 152 -5.38 -8.80 -1.33
C TYR A 152 -4.03 -9.35 -0.84
N ASN A 153 -3.98 -9.83 0.40
CA ASN A 153 -2.82 -10.49 1.00
C ASN A 153 -3.17 -11.81 1.70
#